data_AF-A0A6B2DSC2-F1
#
_entry.id   AF-A0A6B2DSC2-F1
#
_cell.length_a   1.000
_cell.length_b   1.000
_cell.length_c   1.000
_cell.angle_alpha   90.00
_cell.angle_beta   90.00
_cell.angle_gamma   90.00
#
_symmetry.space_group_name_H-M   'P 1'
#
loop_
_entity.id
_entity.type
_entity.pdbx_description
1 polymer ?
#
loop_
_entity_poly.entity_id
_entity_poly.type
_entity_poly.pdbx_seq_one_letter_code
_entity_poly.pdbx_strand_id
1 'polypeptide(L)' 'RRLLLDGAPAAEVAAAAGFADQAHLTRHFKRYLGTTPSRYAKAR' A
#
# COMPACT_ATOMS: atom_id res chain seq x y z
N ARG A 1 2.31 4.92 -5.58
CA ARG A 1 1.88 3.84 -6.51
C ARG A 1 3.06 3.12 -7.18
N ARG A 2 4.05 3.84 -7.73
CA ARG A 2 5.23 3.23 -8.37
C ARG A 2 6.00 2.27 -7.44
N LEU A 3 6.40 2.74 -6.25
CA LEU A 3 7.07 1.90 -5.23
C LEU A 3 6.32 0.59 -4.91
N LEU A 4 4.99 0.66 -4.81
CA LEU A 4 4.15 -0.51 -4.53
C LEU A 4 4.21 -1.54 -5.67
N LEU A 5 4.22 -1.08 -6.94
CA LEU A 5 4.31 -1.95 -8.11
C LEU A 5 5.72 -2.46 -8.35
N ASP A 6 6.73 -1.69 -7.94
CA ASP A 6 8.14 -2.07 -8.02
C ASP A 6 8.51 -3.11 -6.93
N GLY A 7 7.53 -3.58 -6.14
CA GLY A 7 7.72 -4.62 -5.14
C GLY A 7 8.27 -4.12 -3.79
N ALA A 8 8.30 -2.81 -3.56
CA ALA A 8 8.82 -2.26 -2.32
C ALA A 8 7.99 -2.73 -1.11
N PRO A 9 8.62 -2.92 0.07
CA PRO A 9 7.92 -3.27 1.29
C PRO A 9 6.78 -2.29 1.61
N ALA A 10 5.65 -2.82 2.08
CA ALA A 10 4.46 -2.00 2.35
C ALA A 10 4.70 -0.92 3.43
N ALA A 11 5.67 -1.13 4.33
CA ALA A 11 6.11 -0.13 5.31
C ALA A 11 6.83 1.06 4.64
N GLU A 12 7.73 0.80 3.69
CA GLU A 12 8.40 1.85 2.92
C GLU A 12 7.39 2.62 2.04
N VAL A 13 6.46 1.89 1.41
CA VAL A 13 5.38 2.51 0.64
C VAL A 13 4.51 3.39 1.53
N ALA A 14 4.24 2.96 2.77
CA ALA A 14 3.47 3.75 3.72
C ALA A 14 4.20 5.05 4.08
N ALA A 15 5.47 4.96 4.47
CA ALA A 15 6.29 6.13 4.79
C ALA A 15 6.39 7.10 3.60
N ALA A 16 6.71 6.59 2.41
CA ALA A 16 6.83 7.39 1.19
C ALA A 16 5.50 8.02 0.73
N ALA A 17 4.36 7.42 1.09
CA ALA A 17 3.03 7.94 0.79
C ALA A 17 2.42 8.80 1.92
N GLY A 18 3.18 9.07 3.00
CA GLY A 18 2.75 9.93 4.11
C GLY A 18 1.84 9.24 5.13
N PHE A 19 1.78 7.91 5.14
CA PHE A 19 1.06 7.15 6.17
C PHE A 19 1.96 6.94 7.40
N ALA A 20 1.34 7.03 8.57
CA ALA A 20 2.00 6.78 9.86
C ALA A 20 2.65 5.39 9.95
N ASP A 21 2.02 4.37 9.38
CA ASP A 21 2.52 3.00 9.33
C ASP A 21 1.85 2.19 8.20
N GLN A 22 2.33 0.96 7.99
CA GLN A 22 1.75 0.01 7.05
C GLN A 22 0.27 -0.30 7.33
N ALA A 23 -0.15 -0.33 8.61
CA ALA A 23 -1.51 -0.68 8.98
C ALA A 23 -2.49 0.44 8.57
N HIS A 24 -2.09 1.71 8.71
CA HIS A 24 -2.82 2.88 8.26
C HIS A 24 -2.99 2.85 6.74
N LEU A 25 -1.91 2.62 5.99
CA LEU A 25 -1.98 2.41 4.54
C LEU A 25 -2.97 1.29 4.18
N THR A 26 -2.93 0.16 4.89
CA THR A 26 -3.80 -1.00 4.63
C THR A 26 -5.27 -0.70 4.92
N ARG A 27 -5.58 -0.02 6.02
CA ARG A 27 -6.95 0.43 6.34
C ARG A 27 -7.48 1.38 5.28
N HIS A 28 -6.66 2.34 4.84
CA HIS A 28 -7.00 3.27 3.78
C HIS A 28 -7.28 2.54 2.46
N PHE A 29 -6.40 1.62 2.06
CA PHE A 29 -6.58 0.81 0.85
C PHE A 29 -7.87 -0.02 0.88
N LYS A 30 -8.16 -0.70 1.99
CA LYS A 30 -9.41 -1.45 2.14
C LYS A 30 -10.64 -0.54 2.04
N ARG A 31 -10.59 0.65 2.66
CA ARG A 31 -11.70 1.62 2.66
C ARG A 31 -12.01 2.16 1.26
N TYR A 32 -10.98 2.49 0.48
CA TYR A 32 -11.15 3.18 -0.81
C TYR A 32 -11.06 2.27 -2.04
N LEU A 33 -10.32 1.17 -1.97
CA LEU A 33 -10.04 0.26 -3.10
C LEU A 33 -10.53 -1.16 -2.86
N GLY A 34 -11.11 -1.47 -1.68
CA GLY A 34 -11.66 -2.79 -1.35
C GLY A 34 -10.61 -3.92 -1.28
N THR A 35 -9.32 -3.60 -1.32
CA THR A 35 -8.23 -4.57 -1.39
C THR A 35 -7.02 -4.09 -0.60
N THR A 36 -6.05 -4.97 -0.32
CA THR A 36 -4.80 -4.57 0.33
C THR A 36 -3.78 -4.06 -0.68
N PRO A 37 -2.82 -3.23 -0.27
CA PRO A 37 -1.76 -2.75 -1.15
C PRO A 37 -1.00 -3.90 -1.82
N SER A 38 -0.64 -4.95 -1.06
CA SER A 38 0.07 -6.12 -1.60
C SER A 38 -0.75 -6.91 -2.62
N ARG A 39 -2.07 -7.04 -2.42
CA ARG A 39 -2.95 -7.72 -3.38
C ARG A 39 -3.15 -6.88 -4.64
N TYR A 40 -3.28 -5.56 -4.49
CA TYR A 40 -3.32 -4.63 -5.62
C TYR A 40 -2.03 -4.67 -6.45
N ALA A 41 -0.87 -4.79 -5.80
CA ALA A 41 0.42 -4.91 -6.47
C ALA A 41 0.55 -6.20 -7.29
N LYS A 42 0.07 -7.34 -6.75
CA LYS A 42 0.09 -8.64 -7.44
C LYS A 42 -0.92 -8.77 -8.58
N ALA A 43 -1.99 -7.97 -8.56
CA ALA A 43 -3.05 -8.00 -9.55
C ALA A 43 -2.77 -7.14 -10.80
N ARG A 44 -1.60 -6.48 -10.85
CA ARG A 44 -1.16 -5.62 -11.95
C ARG A 44 0.24 -5.99 -12.38
#